data_AF-A0A961KYI2-F1
#
_entry.id   AF-A0A961KYI2-F1
#
_cell.length_a   1.000
_cell.length_b   1.000
_cell.length_c   1.000
_cell.angle_alpha   90.00
_cell.angle_beta   90.00
_cell.angle_gamma   90.00
#
_symmetry.space_group_name_H-M   'P 1'
#
loop_
_entity.id
_entity.type
_entity.pdbx_description
1 polymer ?
#
loop_
_entity_poly.entity_id
_entity_poly.type
_entity_poly.pdbx_seq_one_letter_code
_entity_poly.pdbx_strand_id
1 'polypeptide(L)'
;MSSDSTHPDLIAESARSSDRIIDRLSAQQQETLDRMDIAGQALLDGLTVGQREIADFVAERIRRDIETQKALMACRTLDDLRGLQADFMRNAFDQYFSEMARLLDIGRDVLARSAKPPVP
;
A
#
# COMPACT_ATOMS: atom_id res chain seq x y z
N MET A 1 -44.65 33.46 45.58
CA MET A 1 -45.17 33.26 44.21
C MET A 1 -43.97 33.03 43.30
N SER A 2 -43.53 31.78 43.15
CA SER A 2 -42.47 31.39 42.24
C SER A 2 -42.72 29.95 41.83
N SER A 3 -43.38 29.77 40.70
CA SER A 3 -43.32 28.54 39.93
C SER A 3 -43.51 28.91 38.47
N ASP A 4 -42.78 28.19 37.62
CA ASP A 4 -43.01 28.03 36.18
C ASP A 4 -42.21 28.92 35.20
N SER A 5 -40.87 28.85 35.30
CA SER A 5 -39.99 29.20 34.17
C SER A 5 -39.04 28.08 33.76
N THR A 6 -39.04 26.94 34.46
CA THR A 6 -38.05 25.86 34.27
C THR A 6 -38.36 24.95 33.09
N HIS A 7 -39.62 24.86 32.67
CA HIS A 7 -40.07 23.89 31.66
C HIS A 7 -39.66 24.21 30.21
N PRO A 8 -39.73 25.47 29.71
CA PRO A 8 -39.32 25.79 28.34
C PRO A 8 -37.80 25.73 28.10
N ASP A 9 -36.99 26.05 29.12
CA ASP A 9 -35.52 26.00 29.02
C ASP A 9 -34.98 24.58 28.84
N LEU A 10 -35.61 23.59 29.50
CA LEU A 10 -35.23 22.17 29.38
C LEU A 10 -35.48 21.60 27.97
N ILE A 11 -36.57 22.01 27.32
CA ILE A 11 -36.89 21.61 25.95
C ILE A 11 -35.89 22.24 24.97
N ALA A 12 -35.57 23.52 25.16
CA ALA A 12 -34.59 24.22 24.34
C ALA A 12 -33.16 23.65 24.52
N GLU A 13 -32.80 23.22 25.72
CA GLU A 13 -31.52 22.56 26.01
C GLU A 13 -31.44 21.15 25.43
N SER A 14 -32.53 20.38 25.51
CA SER A 14 -32.63 19.08 24.83
C SER A 14 -32.48 19.21 23.31
N ALA A 15 -33.10 20.22 22.69
CA ALA A 15 -32.97 20.47 21.25
C ALA A 15 -31.53 20.82 20.85
N ARG A 16 -30.87 21.73 21.60
CA ARG A 16 -29.46 22.08 21.40
C ARG A 16 -28.51 20.89 21.62
N SER A 17 -28.84 20.01 22.54
CA SER A 17 -28.07 18.78 22.78
C SER A 17 -28.18 17.83 21.58
N SER A 18 -29.37 17.66 21.01
CA SER A 18 -29.59 16.83 19.82
C SER A 18 -28.88 17.37 18.59
N ASP A 19 -28.92 18.68 18.33
CA ASP A 19 -28.21 19.31 17.21
C ASP A 19 -26.69 19.09 17.32
N ARG A 20 -26.12 19.26 18.52
CA ARG A 20 -24.69 18.98 18.76
C ARG A 20 -24.30 17.52 18.52
N ILE A 21 -25.22 16.58 18.77
CA ILE A 21 -24.98 15.16 18.50
C ILE A 21 -25.00 14.90 16.98
N ILE A 22 -25.95 15.50 16.26
CA ILE A 22 -26.06 15.40 14.80
C ILE A 22 -24.81 16.01 14.13
N ASP A 23 -24.40 17.21 14.54
CA ASP A 23 -23.20 17.87 13.99
C ASP A 23 -21.93 17.04 14.19
N ARG A 24 -21.76 16.43 15.37
CA ARG A 24 -20.63 15.53 15.65
C ARG A 24 -20.67 14.28 14.80
N LEU A 25 -21.84 13.67 14.64
CA LEU A 25 -22.00 12.48 13.81
C LEU A 25 -21.69 12.80 12.34
N SER A 26 -22.19 13.93 11.82
CA SER A 26 -21.90 14.38 10.46
C SER A 26 -20.41 14.68 10.26
N ALA A 27 -19.76 15.35 11.22
CA ALA A 27 -18.31 15.60 11.16
C ALA A 27 -17.50 14.29 11.18
N GLN A 28 -17.89 13.32 12.03
CA GLN A 28 -17.25 12.01 12.08
C GLN A 28 -17.48 11.20 10.79
N GLN A 29 -18.67 11.29 10.19
CA GLN A 29 -18.95 10.65 8.91
C GLN A 29 -18.09 11.25 7.79
N GLN A 30 -17.98 12.58 7.73
CA GLN A 30 -17.13 13.24 6.73
C GLN A 30 -15.67 12.83 6.88
N GLU A 31 -15.14 12.83 8.10
CA GLU A 31 -13.78 12.38 8.37
C GLU A 31 -13.56 10.91 7.96
N THR A 32 -14.56 10.06 8.17
CA THR A 32 -14.49 8.65 7.75
C THR A 32 -14.43 8.51 6.23
N LEU A 33 -15.23 9.30 5.48
CA LEU A 33 -15.20 9.33 4.03
C LEU A 33 -13.85 9.82 3.50
N ASP A 34 -13.32 10.91 4.05
CA ASP A 34 -12.02 11.45 3.66
C ASP A 34 -10.89 10.41 3.88
N ARG A 35 -10.96 9.65 4.98
CA ARG A 35 -10.01 8.55 5.25
C ARG A 35 -10.14 7.41 4.26
N MET A 36 -11.37 7.06 3.86
CA MET A 36 -11.61 6.04 2.83
C MET A 36 -11.04 6.47 1.48
N ASP A 37 -11.17 7.75 1.12
CA ASP A 37 -10.60 8.30 -0.12
C ASP A 37 -9.07 8.22 -0.12
N ILE A 38 -8.42 8.63 0.98
CA ILE A 38 -6.96 8.55 1.11
C ILE A 38 -6.48 7.10 1.01
N ALA A 39 -7.13 6.18 1.73
CA ALA A 39 -6.78 4.76 1.67
C ALA A 39 -7.01 4.17 0.26
N GLY A 40 -8.10 4.57 -0.41
CA GLY A 40 -8.40 4.16 -1.78
C GLY A 40 -7.34 4.65 -2.77
N GLN A 41 -6.92 5.91 -2.67
CA GLN A 41 -5.84 6.47 -3.49
C GLN A 41 -4.52 5.76 -3.24
N ALA A 42 -4.14 5.54 -1.97
CA ALA A 42 -2.91 4.83 -1.62
C ALA A 42 -2.87 3.41 -2.20
N LEU A 43 -4.01 2.70 -2.20
CA LEU A 43 -4.11 1.37 -2.79
C LEU A 43 -3.97 1.40 -4.32
N LEU A 44 -4.63 2.34 -5.01
CA LEU A 44 -4.55 2.49 -6.46
C LEU A 44 -3.13 2.85 -6.93
N ASP A 45 -2.48 3.78 -6.23
CA ASP A 45 -1.10 4.16 -6.49
C ASP A 45 -0.15 2.98 -6.24
N GLY A 46 -0.33 2.28 -5.11
CA GLY A 46 0.43 1.08 -4.78
C GLY A 46 0.31 -0.02 -5.83
N LEU A 47 -0.90 -0.27 -6.32
CA LEU A 47 -1.14 -1.24 -7.40
C LEU A 47 -0.41 -0.82 -8.68
N THR A 48 -0.49 0.46 -9.06
CA THR A 48 0.16 0.98 -10.27
C THR A 48 1.68 0.83 -10.18
N VAL A 49 2.28 1.22 -9.05
CA VAL A 49 3.72 1.09 -8.82
C VAL A 49 4.14 -0.38 -8.80
N GLY A 50 3.39 -1.24 -8.08
CA GLY A 50 3.67 -2.67 -8.01
C GLY A 50 3.58 -3.38 -9.36
N GLN A 51 2.59 -3.05 -10.19
CA GLN A 51 2.48 -3.60 -11.55
C GLN A 51 3.68 -3.22 -12.42
N ARG A 52 4.14 -1.97 -12.32
CA ARG A 52 5.31 -1.50 -13.05
C ARG A 52 6.58 -2.24 -12.60
N GLU A 53 6.77 -2.37 -11.29
CA GLU A 53 7.92 -3.08 -10.72
C GLU A 53 8.00 -4.53 -11.20
N ILE A 54 6.86 -5.25 -11.15
CA ILE A 54 6.77 -6.62 -11.68
C ILE A 54 7.09 -6.67 -13.18
N ALA A 55 6.59 -5.73 -13.98
CA ALA A 55 6.85 -5.69 -15.41
C ALA A 55 8.33 -5.45 -15.72
N ASP A 56 8.96 -4.52 -14.99
CA ASP A 56 10.39 -4.20 -15.12
C ASP A 56 11.24 -5.42 -14.72
N PHE A 57 10.88 -6.11 -13.63
CA PHE A 57 11.53 -7.35 -13.20
C PHE A 57 11.45 -8.46 -14.26
N VAL A 58 10.26 -8.71 -14.81
CA VAL A 58 10.07 -9.74 -15.85
C VAL A 58 10.90 -9.41 -17.10
N ALA A 59 10.90 -8.14 -17.52
CA ALA A 59 11.69 -7.71 -18.68
C ALA A 59 13.20 -7.94 -18.45
N GLU A 60 13.72 -7.62 -17.27
CA GLU A 60 15.12 -7.87 -16.92
C GLU A 60 15.44 -9.37 -16.86
N ARG A 61 14.56 -10.18 -16.27
CA ARG A 61 14.75 -11.63 -16.20
C ARG A 61 14.83 -12.28 -17.58
N ILE A 62 13.96 -11.85 -18.52
CA ILE A 62 13.98 -12.30 -19.92
C ILE A 62 15.29 -11.90 -20.60
N ARG A 63 15.74 -10.65 -20.43
CA ARG A 63 17.02 -10.19 -20.98
C ARG A 63 18.17 -11.08 -20.49
N ARG A 64 18.20 -11.37 -19.18
CA ARG A 64 19.22 -12.22 -18.57
C ARG A 64 19.16 -13.67 -19.02
N ASP A 65 17.97 -14.21 -19.25
CA ASP A 65 17.79 -15.54 -19.84
C ASP A 65 18.36 -15.61 -21.26
N ILE A 66 18.11 -14.60 -22.09
CA ILE A 66 18.67 -14.54 -23.45
C ILE A 66 20.19 -14.46 -23.41
N GLU A 67 20.77 -13.66 -22.51
CA GLU A 67 22.22 -13.59 -22.31
C GLU A 67 22.81 -14.93 -21.86
N THR A 68 22.13 -15.61 -20.94
CA THR A 68 22.54 -16.94 -20.45
C THR A 68 22.51 -17.96 -21.58
N GLN A 69 21.46 -17.97 -22.41
CA GLN A 69 21.37 -18.86 -23.57
C GLN A 69 22.47 -18.57 -24.60
N LYS A 70 22.79 -17.31 -24.84
CA LYS A 70 23.92 -16.93 -25.71
C LYS A 70 25.24 -17.45 -25.17
N ALA A 71 25.50 -17.27 -23.87
CA ALA A 71 26.71 -17.77 -23.22
C ALA A 71 26.77 -19.30 -23.24
N LEU A 72 25.63 -19.98 -23.08
CA LEU A 72 25.53 -21.43 -23.14
C LEU A 72 25.97 -21.96 -24.51
N MET A 73 25.54 -21.33 -25.60
CA MET A 73 25.95 -21.68 -26.96
C MET A 73 27.45 -21.46 -27.22
N ALA A 74 28.12 -20.63 -26.41
CA ALA A 74 29.55 -20.37 -26.52
C ALA A 74 30.42 -21.33 -25.68
N CYS A 75 29.82 -22.09 -24.76
CA CYS A 75 30.54 -23.02 -23.88
C CYS A 75 31.16 -24.16 -24.69
N ARG A 76 32.43 -24.48 -24.43
CA ARG A 76 33.17 -25.56 -25.10
C ARG A 76 33.61 -26.66 -24.16
N THR A 77 33.55 -26.42 -22.86
CA THR A 77 33.97 -27.35 -21.82
C THR A 77 32.92 -27.48 -20.72
N LEU A 78 33.04 -28.56 -19.93
CA LEU A 78 32.22 -28.75 -18.72
C LEU A 78 32.48 -27.67 -17.67
N ASP A 79 33.70 -27.11 -17.61
CA ASP A 79 34.03 -26.05 -16.66
C ASP A 79 33.38 -24.72 -17.07
N ASP A 80 33.31 -24.41 -18.37
CA ASP A 80 32.55 -23.24 -18.87
C ASP A 80 31.08 -23.35 -18.45
N LEU A 81 30.49 -24.54 -18.62
CA LEU A 81 29.09 -24.80 -18.26
C LEU A 81 28.86 -24.67 -16.75
N ARG A 82 29.75 -25.21 -15.92
CA ARG A 82 29.66 -25.08 -14.45
C ARG A 82 29.74 -23.63 -14.00
N GLY A 83 30.67 -22.85 -14.58
CA GLY A 83 30.79 -21.42 -14.32
C GLY A 83 29.51 -20.68 -14.67
N LEU A 84 28.99 -20.90 -15.89
CA LEU A 84 27.75 -20.30 -16.35
C LEU A 84 26.55 -20.65 -15.44
N GLN A 85 26.43 -21.91 -15.02
CA GLN A 85 25.35 -22.34 -14.15
C GLN A 85 25.46 -21.72 -12.74
N ALA A 86 26.67 -21.62 -12.18
CA ALA A 86 26.89 -20.96 -10.90
C ALA A 86 26.51 -19.47 -10.96
N ASP A 87 26.90 -18.78 -12.03
CA ASP A 87 26.57 -17.37 -12.25
C ASP A 87 25.08 -17.17 -12.50
N PHE A 88 24.44 -18.05 -13.26
CA PHE A 88 22.99 -18.02 -13.46
C PHE A 88 22.24 -18.12 -12.12
N MET A 89 22.59 -19.11 -11.28
CA MET A 89 21.94 -19.30 -9.99
C MET A 89 22.17 -18.12 -9.05
N ARG A 90 23.40 -17.61 -8.94
CA ARG A 90 23.71 -16.44 -8.12
C ARG A 90 22.88 -15.24 -8.54
N ASN A 91 22.89 -14.91 -9.84
CA ASN A 91 22.15 -13.77 -10.36
C ASN A 91 20.64 -13.94 -10.18
N ALA A 92 20.10 -15.13 -10.39
CA ALA A 92 18.68 -15.40 -10.18
C ALA A 92 18.30 -15.14 -8.71
N PHE A 93 19.05 -15.70 -7.76
CA PHE A 93 18.79 -15.47 -6.33
C PHE A 93 18.84 -13.98 -5.99
N ASP A 94 19.90 -13.28 -6.36
CA ASP A 94 20.05 -11.85 -6.05
C ASP A 94 18.90 -11.03 -6.62
N GLN A 95 18.49 -11.30 -7.86
CA GLN A 95 17.37 -10.61 -8.51
C GLN A 95 16.03 -10.90 -7.79
N TYR A 96 15.71 -12.16 -7.50
CA TYR A 96 14.45 -12.50 -6.81
C TYR A 96 14.39 -11.94 -5.38
N PHE A 97 15.48 -11.98 -4.64
CA PHE A 97 15.53 -11.40 -3.29
C PHE A 97 15.38 -9.89 -3.33
N SER A 98 16.10 -9.22 -4.24
CA SER A 98 15.98 -7.77 -4.42
C SER A 98 14.57 -7.37 -4.82
N GLU A 99 13.92 -8.14 -5.69
CA GLU A 99 12.56 -7.86 -6.14
C GLU A 99 11.55 -8.02 -5.01
N MET A 100 11.66 -9.11 -4.24
CA MET A 100 10.82 -9.33 -3.06
C MET A 100 10.94 -8.19 -2.06
N ALA A 101 12.16 -7.68 -1.82
CA ALA A 101 12.38 -6.54 -0.93
C ALA A 101 11.66 -5.28 -1.44
N ARG A 102 11.74 -4.98 -2.74
CA ARG A 102 11.06 -3.82 -3.33
C ARG A 102 9.54 -3.93 -3.21
N LEU A 103 8.96 -5.09 -3.50
CA LEU A 103 7.52 -5.31 -3.34
C LEU A 103 7.05 -5.17 -1.88
N LEU A 104 7.85 -5.64 -0.91
CA LEU A 104 7.55 -5.44 0.50
C LEU A 104 7.57 -3.96 0.90
N ASP A 105 8.52 -3.19 0.37
CA ASP A 105 8.61 -1.76 0.64
C ASP A 105 7.43 -0.99 0.03
N ILE A 106 6.98 -1.36 -1.18
CA ILE A 106 5.74 -0.83 -1.77
C ILE A 106 4.54 -1.15 -0.86
N GLY A 107 4.42 -2.40 -0.38
CA GLY A 107 3.34 -2.79 0.52
C GLY A 107 3.34 -2.03 1.84
N ARG A 108 4.52 -1.80 2.43
CA ARG A 108 4.67 -1.00 3.66
C ARG A 108 4.27 0.45 3.46
N ASP A 109 4.65 1.04 2.34
CA ASP A 109 4.31 2.41 1.97
C ASP A 109 2.80 2.58 1.79
N VAL A 110 2.14 1.64 1.09
CA VAL A 110 0.67 1.62 0.96
C VAL A 110 0.00 1.54 2.33
N LEU A 111 0.48 0.66 3.21
CA LEU A 111 -0.08 0.49 4.55
C LEU A 111 0.10 1.77 5.40
N ALA A 112 1.29 2.39 5.35
CA ALA A 112 1.58 3.60 6.09
C ALA A 112 0.71 4.79 5.63
N ARG A 113 0.46 4.93 4.33
CA ARG A 113 -0.43 5.98 3.79
C ARG A 113 -1.90 5.70 4.08
N SER A 114 -2.28 4.42 4.16
CA SER A 114 -3.64 4.00 4.51
C SER A 114 -3.94 4.10 6.01
N ALA A 115 -2.92 4.15 6.87
CA ALA A 115 -3.07 4.12 8.33
C ALA A 115 -2.64 5.45 8.97
N LYS A 116 -3.61 6.30 9.34
CA LYS A 116 -3.43 7.41 10.31
C LYS A 116 -4.27 7.11 11.57
N PRO A 117 -3.76 7.34 12.81
CA PRO A 117 -4.31 6.72 14.02
C PRO A 117 -5.68 7.29 14.43
N PRO A 118 -6.47 6.55 15.24
CA PRO A 118 -7.70 7.05 15.81
C PRO A 118 -7.42 8.28 16.68
N VAL A 119 -8.24 9.32 16.52
CA VAL A 119 -8.30 10.46 17.45
C VAL A 119 -8.83 9.93 18.80
N PRO A 120 -8.22 10.27 19.95
CA PRO A 120 -8.72 9.85 21.26
C PRO A 120 -10.12 10.40 21.57
#